data_AF-A0A0M3AVM3-F1
#
_entry.id   AF-A0A0M3AVM3-F1
#
_cell.length_a   1.000
_cell.length_b   1.000
_cell.length_c   1.000
_cell.angle_alpha   90.00
_cell.angle_beta   90.00
_cell.angle_gamma   90.00
#
_symmetry.space_group_name_H-M   'P 1'
#
loop_
_entity.id
_entity.type
_entity.pdbx_description
1 polymer ?
#
loop_
_entity_poly.entity_id
_entity_poly.type
_entity_poly.pdbx_seq_one_letter_code
_entity_poly.pdbx_strand_id
1 'polypeptide(L)' 'MTQFAVFSIHVPAVELVGDGYTHDGKHIIRMGEPLHVADSREEAEEWRAARKAQPLAPRSFEQ' A
#
# COMPACT_ATOMS: atom_id res chain seq x y z
N MET A 1 17.31 0.04 -8.03
CA MET A 1 15.96 0.15 -8.63
C MET A 1 15.08 0.75 -7.55
N THR A 2 14.33 1.80 -7.87
CA THR A 2 13.40 2.42 -6.93
C THR A 2 12.09 1.65 -6.98
N GLN A 3 11.59 1.19 -5.85
CA GLN A 3 10.31 0.48 -5.76
C GLN A 3 9.34 1.29 -4.90
N PHE A 4 8.05 1.00 -4.96
CA PHE A 4 7.01 1.66 -4.20
C PHE A 4 6.14 0.61 -3.51
N ALA A 5 5.82 0.83 -2.24
CA ALA A 5 5.06 -0.10 -1.42
C ALA A 5 3.79 0.51 -0.86
N VAL A 6 2.74 -0.30 -0.79
CA VAL A 6 1.45 0.03 -0.16
C VAL A 6 1.30 -0.77 1.11
N PHE A 7 1.40 -0.12 2.27
CA PHE A 7 1.19 -0.76 3.58
C PHE A 7 -0.27 -0.70 4.05
N SER A 8 -1.05 0.24 3.53
CA SER A 8 -2.48 0.36 3.80
C SER A 8 -3.19 1.01 2.62
N ILE A 9 -4.39 0.54 2.31
CA ILE A 9 -5.23 1.12 1.25
C ILE A 9 -5.70 2.55 1.56
N HIS A 10 -5.51 3.00 2.81
CA HIS A 10 -5.91 4.32 3.29
C HIS A 10 -4.77 5.35 3.26
N VAL A 11 -3.51 4.92 3.10
CA VAL A 11 -2.34 5.80 3.08
C VAL A 11 -1.66 5.75 1.71
N PRO A 12 -1.01 6.84 1.25
CA PRO A 12 -0.27 6.85 -0.01
C PRO A 12 0.79 5.75 -0.13
N ALA A 13 1.08 5.36 -1.36
CA ALA A 13 2.23 4.52 -1.67
C ALA A 13 3.53 5.23 -1.26
N VAL A 14 4.46 4.47 -0.70
CA VAL A 14 5.73 4.99 -0.18
C VAL A 14 6.89 4.47 -1.02
N GLU A 15 7.85 5.35 -1.32
CA GLU A 15 9.07 4.99 -2.02
C GLU A 15 9.98 4.12 -1.14
N LEU A 16 10.39 2.98 -1.68
CA LEU A 16 11.42 2.10 -1.14
C LEU A 16 12.76 2.47 -1.77
N VAL A 17 13.67 2.97 -0.95
CA VAL A 17 15.04 3.30 -1.36
C VAL A 17 15.98 2.36 -0.63
N GLY A 18 16.57 1.43 -1.39
CA GLY A 18 17.47 0.38 -0.88
C GLY A 18 16.77 -0.69 -0.04
N ASP A 19 17.54 -1.45 0.73
CA ASP A 19 17.06 -2.45 1.71
C ASP A 19 16.27 -1.85 2.89
N GLY A 20 15.75 -0.61 2.80
CA GLY A 20 15.00 -0.09 3.93
C GLY A 20 14.22 1.22 3.84
N TYR A 21 14.74 2.37 3.37
CA TYR A 21 14.19 3.63 3.90
C TYR A 21 14.43 4.89 3.09
N THR A 22 13.37 5.64 2.74
CA THR A 22 13.31 7.11 2.74
C THR A 22 11.85 7.58 2.93
N HIS A 23 11.49 8.82 3.28
CA HIS A 23 12.19 9.98 3.83
C HIS A 23 11.61 10.33 5.24
N ASP A 24 10.55 9.65 5.67
CA ASP A 24 9.91 9.71 7.01
C ASP A 24 10.22 8.42 7.83
N GLY A 25 11.43 7.90 7.66
CA GLY A 25 11.88 6.53 7.99
C GLY A 25 11.74 6.02 9.44
N LYS A 26 11.09 6.77 10.34
CA LYS A 26 10.73 6.30 11.69
C LYS A 26 9.38 5.58 11.77
N HIS A 27 8.49 5.73 10.78
CA HIS A 27 7.13 5.16 10.89
C HIS A 27 6.93 3.77 10.27
N ILE A 28 7.74 3.36 9.30
CA ILE A 28 7.43 2.15 8.52
C ILE A 28 8.01 0.86 9.11
N ILE A 29 9.05 0.92 9.96
CA ILE A 29 9.58 -0.26 10.67
C ILE A 29 8.49 -0.95 11.53
N ARG A 30 7.40 -0.25 11.85
CA ARG A 30 6.26 -0.79 12.61
C ARG A 30 5.12 -1.36 11.77
N MET A 31 5.11 -1.18 10.45
CA MET A 31 3.92 -1.44 9.62
C MET A 31 3.82 -2.87 9.05
N GLY A 32 4.79 -3.75 9.30
CA GLY A 32 4.75 -5.14 8.84
C GLY A 32 5.08 -5.30 7.35
N GLU A 33 4.72 -6.44 6.76
CA GLU A 33 4.90 -6.70 5.31
C GLU A 33 3.98 -5.80 4.47
N PRO A 34 4.46 -5.25 3.34
CA PRO A 34 3.64 -4.45 2.45
C PRO A 34 2.52 -5.30 1.82
N LEU A 35 1.34 -4.71 1.64
CA LEU A 35 0.22 -5.35 0.95
C LEU A 35 0.49 -5.53 -0.54
N HIS A 36 1.28 -4.62 -1.11
CA HIS A 36 1.69 -4.63 -2.51
C HIS A 36 2.99 -3.84 -2.71
N VAL A 37 3.82 -4.28 -3.65
CA VAL A 37 5.05 -3.61 -4.08
C VAL A 37 5.03 -3.51 -5.60
N ALA A 38 5.40 -2.35 -6.13
CA ALA A 38 5.44 -2.04 -7.55
C ALA A 38 6.73 -1.29 -7.90
N ASP A 39 7.10 -1.27 -9.18
CA ASP A 39 8.31 -0.57 -9.64
C ASP A 39 8.05 0.92 -9.94
N SER A 40 6.80 1.36 -9.86
CA SER A 40 6.41 2.76 -10.04
C SER A 40 5.36 3.20 -9.03
N ARG A 41 5.34 4.51 -8.73
CA ARG A 41 4.36 5.10 -7.83
C ARG A 41 2.95 4.99 -8.37
N GLU A 42 2.79 5.17 -9.68
CA GLU A 42 1.50 5.13 -10.37
C GLU A 42 0.84 3.76 -10.20
N GLU A 43 1.58 2.69 -10.49
CA GLU A 43 1.11 1.32 -10.33
C GLU A 43 0.71 0.99 -8.88
N ALA A 44 1.53 1.40 -7.91
CA ALA A 44 1.22 1.22 -6.49
C ALA A 44 -0.07 1.96 -6.08
N GLU A 45 -0.26 3.18 -6.57
CA GLU A 45 -1.45 3.99 -6.30
C GLU A 45 -2.69 3.48 -7.02
N GLU A 46 -2.57 2.96 -8.24
CA GLU A 46 -3.65 2.33 -8.99
C GLU A 46 -4.15 1.08 -8.26
N TRP A 47 -3.23 0.21 -7.82
CA TRP A 47 -3.57 -0.95 -6.99
C TRP A 47 -4.31 -0.53 -5.72
N ARG A 48 -3.80 0.52 -5.03
CA ARG A 48 -4.41 1.08 -3.83
C ARG A 48 -5.83 1.58 -4.09
N ALA A 49 -6.02 2.35 -5.17
CA ALA A 49 -7.30 2.92 -5.54
C ALA A 49 -8.32 1.82 -5.90
N ALA A 50 -7.90 0.82 -6.67
CA ALA A 50 -8.73 -0.33 -7.03
C ALA A 50 -9.17 -1.14 -5.81
N ARG A 51 -8.27 -1.35 -4.83
CA ARG A 51 -8.59 -2.04 -3.57
C ARG A 51 -9.46 -1.22 -2.63
N LYS A 52 -9.28 0.10 -2.58
CA LYS A 52 -10.13 1.01 -1.79
C LYS A 52 -11.54 1.12 -2.39
N ALA A 53 -11.67 1.06 -3.71
CA ALA A 53 -12.93 1.15 -4.43
C ALA A 53 -13.72 -0.16 -4.43
N GLN A 54 -13.12 -1.30 -4.10
CA GLN A 54 -13.87 -2.54 -3.87
C GLN A 54 -14.71 -2.36 -2.61
N PRO A 55 -16.05 -2.25 -2.71
CA PRO A 55 -16.87 -2.29 -1.53
C PRO A 55 -16.61 -3.63 -0.85
N LEU A 56 -16.33 -3.61 0.47
CA LEU A 56 -16.47 -4.80 1.29
C LEU A 56 -17.81 -5.39 0.89
N ALA A 57 -17.80 -6.55 0.22
CA ALA A 57 -19.01 -7.18 -0.27
C ALA A 57 -20.04 -7.08 0.87
N PRO A 58 -21.25 -6.55 0.62
CA PRO A 58 -22.25 -6.48 1.67
C PRO A 58 -22.33 -7.89 2.21
N ARG A 59 -21.99 -8.08 3.49
CA ARG A 59 -22.26 -9.34 4.17
C ARG A 59 -23.73 -9.57 3.87
N SER A 60 -24.05 -10.60 3.10
CA SER A 60 -25.42 -11.05 2.94
C SER A 60 -25.92 -11.27 4.37
N PHE A 61 -26.64 -10.28 4.89
CA PHE A 61 -27.41 -10.41 6.10
C PHE A 61 -28.66 -11.14 5.63
N GLU A 62 -28.53 -12.45 5.43
CA GLU A 62 -29.68 -13.33 5.37
C GLU A 62 -30.24 -13.40 6.79
N GLN A 63 -31.34 -12.68 7.03
CA GLN A 63 -32.28 -12.93 8.12
C GLN A 63 -33.60 -13.41 7.54
#